data_AF-A0AAP3EWA9-F1
#
_entry.id   AF-A0AAP3EWA9-F1
#
_cell.length_a   1.000
_cell.length_b   1.000
_cell.length_c   1.000
_cell.angle_alpha   90.00
_cell.angle_beta   90.00
_cell.angle_gamma   90.00
#
_symmetry.space_group_name_H-M   'P 1'
#
loop_
_entity.id
_entity.type
_entity.pdbx_description
1 polymer ?
#
loop_
_entity_poly.entity_id
_entity_poly.type
_entity_poly.pdbx_seq_one_letter_code
_entity_poly.pdbx_strand_id
1 'polypeptide(L)'
;MKKLFMLSTLVAGSVMFSQENVVKTEEAPTTEKMNILKTNVTGLLFRNFNITYERSINKWFSVAGGLNLVPKGSVPYARQFNLDESINDAKMSTTAFTLEGRFYLGKGYGKGVYLAPYYRYTNVNVSNITVNIEDQNNQNIPVNVQGKMNAHSAGLMIGTQWFLGKKKDWVLDWWIIGAHTMELLEEIYKGLLIER
;
A
#
# COMPACT_ATOMS: atom_id res chain seq x y z
N MET A 1 15.55 -50.28 -5.11
CA MET A 1 15.54 -48.87 -5.56
C MET A 1 14.64 -48.06 -4.64
N LYS A 2 15.21 -47.03 -4.01
CA LYS A 2 14.60 -45.76 -3.53
C LYS A 2 13.22 -45.87 -2.84
N LYS A 3 13.19 -45.93 -1.50
CA LYS A 3 12.91 -44.78 -0.60
C LYS A 3 11.62 -44.02 -0.97
N LEU A 4 10.52 -44.29 -0.26
CA LEU A 4 9.49 -43.28 -0.02
C LEU A 4 9.25 -43.23 1.49
N PHE A 5 9.87 -42.21 2.06
CA PHE A 5 9.96 -41.95 3.49
C PHE A 5 8.65 -41.32 3.95
N MET A 6 8.08 -41.88 5.02
CA MET A 6 7.17 -41.22 5.94
C MET A 6 7.65 -39.79 6.22
N LEU A 7 6.82 -38.79 5.94
CA LEU A 7 6.95 -37.48 6.56
C LEU A 7 5.57 -36.84 6.72
N SER A 8 4.71 -37.53 7.48
CA SER A 8 3.43 -37.01 7.98
C SER A 8 3.45 -36.93 9.50
N THR A 9 4.46 -36.27 10.08
CA THR A 9 4.51 -35.94 11.52
C THR A 9 5.48 -34.78 11.74
N LEU A 10 5.01 -33.55 11.56
CA LEU A 10 5.69 -32.36 12.09
C LEU A 10 4.66 -31.23 12.31
N VAL A 11 3.60 -31.54 13.08
CA VAL A 11 2.58 -30.56 13.51
C VAL A 11 2.43 -30.51 15.05
N ALA A 12 3.23 -31.24 15.83
CA ALA A 12 3.16 -31.18 17.28
C ALA A 12 4.55 -31.11 17.89
N GLY A 13 5.02 -29.92 18.28
CA GLY A 13 6.35 -29.81 18.90
C GLY A 13 6.89 -28.44 19.29
N SER A 14 6.17 -27.32 19.11
CA SER A 14 6.64 -26.00 19.57
C SER A 14 5.66 -25.32 20.51
N VAL A 15 5.27 -26.03 21.57
CA VAL A 15 4.81 -25.39 22.81
C VAL A 15 5.91 -25.58 23.86
N MET A 16 7.08 -24.97 23.61
CA MET A 16 8.06 -24.79 24.67
C MET A 16 7.62 -23.61 25.51
N PHE A 17 7.15 -23.92 26.72
CA PHE A 17 7.04 -23.00 27.82
C PHE A 17 8.42 -22.37 28.07
N SER A 18 8.66 -21.17 27.54
CA SER A 18 9.72 -20.31 28.03
C SER A 18 9.24 -19.68 29.33
N GLN A 19 9.61 -20.27 30.46
CA GLN A 19 9.55 -19.55 31.74
C GLN A 19 10.61 -18.46 31.69
N GLU A 20 10.18 -17.24 31.37
CA GLU A 20 11.02 -16.06 31.48
C GLU A 20 11.13 -15.70 32.96
N ASN A 21 12.37 -15.73 33.47
CA ASN A 21 12.72 -15.24 34.80
C ASN A 21 12.24 -13.79 34.93
N VAL A 22 11.33 -13.54 35.87
CA VAL A 22 10.86 -12.20 36.20
C VAL A 22 11.98 -11.47 36.95
N VAL A 23 12.95 -10.95 36.20
CA VAL A 23 13.76 -9.83 36.65
C VAL A 23 12.81 -8.64 36.61
N LYS A 24 12.31 -8.22 37.78
CA LYS A 24 11.63 -6.92 37.95
C LYS A 24 12.65 -5.82 37.69
N THR A 25 12.89 -5.54 36.41
CA THR A 25 13.42 -4.25 36.00
C THR A 25 12.28 -3.28 36.21
N GLU A 26 12.46 -2.29 37.09
CA GLU A 26 11.56 -1.15 37.17
C GLU A 26 11.55 -0.49 35.78
N GLU A 27 10.55 -0.83 34.97
CA GLU A 27 10.30 -0.15 33.71
C GLU A 27 9.99 1.30 34.07
N ALA A 28 10.93 2.20 33.76
CA ALA A 28 10.65 3.63 33.72
C ALA A 28 9.31 3.85 33.00
N PRO A 29 8.42 4.73 33.49
CA PRO A 29 7.07 4.88 32.94
C PRO A 29 7.17 5.10 31.44
N THR A 30 6.89 4.05 30.66
CA THR A 30 6.92 4.16 29.20
C THR A 30 5.66 4.91 28.82
N THR A 31 5.81 6.21 28.57
CA THR A 31 4.72 7.05 28.06
C THR A 31 4.13 6.37 26.84
N GLU A 32 2.87 5.96 26.92
CA GLU A 32 2.20 5.28 25.82
C GLU A 32 2.11 6.22 24.62
N LYS A 33 2.59 5.76 23.46
CA LYS A 33 2.65 6.58 22.26
C LYS A 33 1.29 6.63 21.58
N MET A 34 0.63 7.77 21.75
CA MET A 34 -0.69 8.01 21.15
C MET A 34 -0.60 8.42 19.68
N ASN A 35 0.56 8.90 19.22
CA ASN A 35 0.78 9.37 17.86
C ASN A 35 1.89 8.55 17.21
N ILE A 36 1.62 8.03 16.01
CA ILE A 36 2.51 7.12 15.30
C ILE A 36 2.63 7.61 13.87
N LEU A 37 3.86 7.81 13.42
CA LEU A 37 4.17 8.13 12.03
C LEU A 37 4.82 6.92 11.38
N LYS A 38 4.37 6.57 10.17
CA LYS A 38 4.80 5.39 9.45
C LYS A 38 5.13 5.72 8.00
N THR A 39 6.03 4.93 7.45
CA THR A 39 6.35 4.94 6.04
C THR A 39 6.69 3.53 5.57
N ASN A 40 6.51 3.27 4.28
CA ASN A 40 6.91 2.01 3.67
C ASN A 40 8.33 2.14 3.08
N VAL A 41 9.32 1.61 3.80
CA VAL A 41 10.73 1.67 3.41
C VAL A 41 10.99 0.94 2.09
N THR A 42 10.34 -0.20 1.84
CA THR A 42 10.52 -0.94 0.58
C THR A 42 9.88 -0.20 -0.59
N GLY A 43 8.78 0.52 -0.34
CA GLY A 43 8.13 1.37 -1.33
C GLY A 43 9.06 2.43 -1.93
N LEU A 44 9.93 3.02 -1.12
CA LEU A 44 10.87 4.05 -1.58
C LEU A 44 11.81 3.56 -2.69
N LEU A 45 12.21 2.28 -2.67
CA LEU A 45 13.03 1.66 -3.72
C LEU A 45 12.32 1.62 -5.07
N PHE A 46 10.98 1.57 -5.05
CA PHE A 46 10.13 1.54 -6.25
C PHE A 46 9.48 2.90 -6.54
N ARG A 47 10.06 4.00 -6.02
CA ARG A 47 9.54 5.36 -6.17
C ARG A 47 8.11 5.52 -5.63
N ASN A 48 7.72 4.71 -4.64
CA ASN A 48 6.42 4.76 -4.00
C ASN A 48 6.55 5.38 -2.60
N PHE A 49 6.19 6.66 -2.49
CA PHE A 49 6.26 7.40 -1.25
C PHE A 49 4.97 7.22 -0.46
N ASN A 50 5.06 6.55 0.68
CA ASN A 50 3.93 6.34 1.58
C ASN A 50 4.20 7.00 2.93
N ILE A 51 3.27 7.83 3.39
CA ILE A 51 3.29 8.39 4.75
C ILE A 51 1.93 8.13 5.37
N THR A 52 1.93 7.52 6.56
CA THR A 52 0.71 7.26 7.33
C THR A 52 0.87 7.81 8.74
N TYR A 53 -0.07 8.65 9.15
CA TYR A 53 -0.20 9.12 10.52
C TYR A 53 -1.34 8.39 11.20
N GLU A 54 -1.07 7.81 12.36
CA GLU A 54 -2.04 7.13 13.19
C GLU A 54 -2.11 7.77 14.57
N ARG A 55 -3.34 8.00 15.04
CA ARG A 55 -3.62 8.45 16.39
C ARG A 55 -4.45 7.42 17.13
N SER A 56 -3.88 6.88 18.21
CA SER A 56 -4.62 6.04 19.15
C SER A 56 -5.61 6.91 19.92
N ILE A 57 -6.88 6.51 19.92
CA ILE A 57 -7.94 7.20 20.65
C ILE A 57 -8.13 6.55 22.02
N ASN A 58 -8.11 5.22 22.04
CA ASN A 58 -8.17 4.42 23.26
C ASN A 58 -7.34 3.13 23.07
N LYS A 59 -7.39 2.22 24.05
CA LYS A 59 -6.59 0.97 24.06
C LYS A 59 -6.96 -0.03 22.97
N TRP A 60 -8.12 0.10 22.33
CA TRP A 60 -8.64 -0.85 21.34
C TRP A 60 -8.93 -0.18 19.99
N PHE A 61 -8.86 1.14 19.89
CA PHE A 61 -9.23 1.89 18.69
C PHE A 61 -8.24 3.01 18.36
N SER A 62 -7.86 3.08 17.09
CA SER A 62 -7.09 4.18 16.52
C SER A 62 -7.67 4.63 15.17
N VAL A 63 -7.33 5.85 14.78
CA VAL A 63 -7.66 6.40 13.47
C VAL A 63 -6.36 6.68 12.74
N ALA A 64 -6.27 6.26 11.48
CA ALA A 64 -5.11 6.51 10.64
C ALA A 64 -5.48 7.18 9.32
N GLY A 65 -4.64 8.13 8.89
CA GLY A 65 -4.70 8.80 7.61
C GLY A 65 -3.38 8.60 6.86
N GLY A 66 -3.46 8.13 5.62
CA GLY A 66 -2.32 7.82 4.78
C GLY A 66 -2.34 8.57 3.46
N LEU A 67 -1.17 9.04 3.03
CA LEU A 67 -0.91 9.57 1.70
C LEU A 67 0.08 8.65 0.98
N ASN A 68 -0.26 8.28 -0.24
CA ASN A 68 0.57 7.48 -1.12
C ASN A 68 0.80 8.25 -2.43
N LEU A 69 2.05 8.42 -2.83
CA LEU A 69 2.42 9.14 -4.05
C LEU A 69 3.42 8.32 -4.86
N VAL A 70 3.05 8.04 -6.10
CA VAL A 70 3.92 7.52 -7.15
C VAL A 70 4.07 8.65 -8.17
N PRO A 71 5.23 9.33 -8.23
CA PRO A 71 5.46 10.44 -9.15
C PRO A 71 5.53 9.92 -10.58
N LYS A 72 5.34 10.83 -11.55
CA LYS A 72 5.35 10.49 -12.99
C LYS A 72 6.60 9.68 -13.35
N GLY A 73 6.38 8.51 -13.91
CA GLY A 73 7.44 7.61 -14.36
C GLY A 73 6.95 6.72 -15.50
N SER A 74 7.89 6.17 -16.25
CA SER A 74 7.61 5.12 -17.23
C SER A 74 6.97 3.93 -16.52
N VAL A 75 5.97 3.33 -17.16
CA VAL A 75 5.31 2.13 -16.61
C VAL A 75 6.35 1.00 -16.48
N PRO A 76 6.58 0.48 -15.26
CA PRO A 76 7.48 -0.67 -15.09
C PRO A 76 7.01 -1.84 -15.95
N TYR A 77 7.93 -2.53 -16.62
CA TYR A 77 7.68 -3.72 -17.44
C TYR A 77 6.93 -3.54 -18.77
N ALA A 78 6.59 -2.31 -19.21
CA ALA A 78 5.93 -2.11 -20.52
C ALA A 78 6.69 -2.77 -21.69
N ARG A 79 8.04 -2.68 -21.67
CA ARG A 79 8.92 -3.31 -22.68
C ARG A 79 8.96 -4.84 -22.63
N GLN A 80 8.59 -5.47 -21.52
CA GLN A 80 8.68 -6.92 -21.35
C GLN A 80 7.45 -7.66 -21.87
N PHE A 81 6.32 -6.96 -22.02
CA PHE A 81 5.05 -7.55 -22.43
C PHE A 81 4.72 -7.37 -23.92
N ASN A 82 5.66 -6.88 -24.76
CA ASN A 82 5.43 -6.59 -26.19
C ASN A 82 4.11 -5.83 -26.44
N LEU A 83 3.79 -4.87 -25.57
CA LEU A 83 2.66 -3.96 -25.79
C LEU A 83 3.00 -3.06 -26.98
N ASP A 84 1.99 -2.65 -27.75
CA ASP A 84 2.14 -1.76 -28.92
C ASP A 84 3.13 -0.62 -28.64
N GLU A 85 3.94 -0.25 -29.63
CA GLU A 85 5.01 0.76 -29.49
C GLU A 85 4.50 2.10 -28.91
N SER A 86 3.23 2.43 -29.13
CA SER A 86 2.52 3.58 -28.56
C SER A 86 2.42 3.62 -27.03
N ILE A 87 2.59 2.49 -26.34
CA ILE A 87 2.47 2.37 -24.88
C ILE A 87 3.86 2.46 -24.21
N ASN A 88 4.95 2.34 -24.95
CA ASN A 88 6.31 2.33 -24.39
C ASN A 88 6.73 3.65 -23.74
N ASP A 89 6.15 4.77 -24.18
CA ASP A 89 6.43 6.11 -23.63
C ASP A 89 5.36 6.61 -22.65
N ALA A 90 4.34 5.79 -22.37
CA ALA A 90 3.29 6.14 -21.43
C ALA A 90 3.87 6.39 -20.04
N LYS A 91 3.56 7.58 -19.50
CA LYS A 91 3.94 7.99 -18.15
C LYS A 91 2.72 7.93 -17.26
N MET A 92 2.83 7.23 -16.14
CA MET A 92 1.79 7.13 -15.14
C MET A 92 2.24 7.79 -13.84
N SER A 93 1.28 8.41 -13.15
CA SER A 93 1.42 8.86 -11.78
C SER A 93 0.17 8.50 -10.99
N THR A 94 0.34 8.25 -9.70
CA THR A 94 -0.76 7.85 -8.82
C THR A 94 -0.63 8.58 -7.49
N THR A 95 -1.74 9.15 -7.04
CA THR A 95 -1.87 9.72 -5.69
C THR A 95 -3.04 9.04 -5.01
N ALA A 96 -2.86 8.56 -3.79
CA ALA A 96 -3.94 7.97 -3.01
C ALA A 96 -3.98 8.55 -1.60
N PHE A 97 -5.20 8.83 -1.13
CA PHE A 97 -5.49 9.18 0.24
C PHE A 97 -6.27 8.02 0.89
N THR A 98 -5.83 7.54 2.04
CA THR A 98 -6.47 6.43 2.76
C THR A 98 -6.86 6.88 4.15
N LEU A 99 -8.09 6.58 4.56
CA LEU A 99 -8.59 6.77 5.90
C LEU A 99 -8.96 5.41 6.49
N GLU A 100 -8.50 5.13 7.71
CA GLU A 100 -8.64 3.82 8.34
C GLU A 100 -9.12 3.99 9.79
N GLY A 101 -10.08 3.18 10.21
CA GLY A 101 -10.41 2.99 11.62
C GLY A 101 -9.90 1.63 12.06
N ARG A 102 -8.94 1.58 12.99
CA ARG A 102 -8.26 0.33 13.37
C ARG A 102 -8.72 -0.15 14.74
N PHE A 103 -9.19 -1.38 14.80
CA PHE A 103 -9.69 -2.05 16.00
C PHE A 103 -8.70 -3.12 16.47
N TYR A 104 -7.99 -2.85 17.57
CA TYR A 104 -6.99 -3.74 18.16
C TYR A 104 -7.63 -4.74 19.12
N LEU A 105 -7.27 -6.02 18.99
CA LEU A 105 -7.75 -7.10 19.86
C LEU A 105 -6.94 -7.26 21.15
N GLY A 106 -5.82 -6.55 21.27
CA GLY A 106 -4.89 -6.64 22.40
C GLY A 106 -5.06 -5.54 23.45
N LYS A 107 -4.23 -5.61 24.51
CA LYS A 107 -4.11 -4.54 25.51
C LYS A 107 -2.96 -3.60 25.13
N GLY A 108 -3.25 -2.39 24.70
CA GLY A 108 -2.26 -1.32 24.48
C GLY A 108 -2.63 -0.40 23.32
N TYR A 109 -2.17 0.85 23.39
CA TYR A 109 -2.47 1.86 22.36
C TYR A 109 -1.70 1.57 21.08
N GLY A 110 -2.43 1.25 20.01
CA GLY A 110 -1.83 1.00 18.70
C GLY A 110 -0.93 -0.25 18.66
N LYS A 111 -1.24 -1.31 19.40
CA LYS A 111 -0.37 -2.51 19.48
C LYS A 111 -1.17 -3.80 19.34
N GLY A 112 -0.62 -4.75 18.57
CA GLY A 112 -1.13 -6.09 18.40
C GLY A 112 -1.94 -6.27 17.12
N VAL A 113 -2.67 -7.38 17.05
CA VAL A 113 -3.55 -7.72 15.92
C VAL A 113 -4.70 -6.72 15.84
N TYR A 114 -5.02 -6.27 14.65
CA TYR A 114 -6.13 -5.36 14.38
C TYR A 114 -6.96 -5.76 13.17
N LEU A 115 -8.22 -5.32 13.18
CA LEU A 115 -9.11 -5.27 12.03
C LEU A 115 -9.33 -3.80 11.68
N ALA A 116 -9.24 -3.42 10.41
CA ALA A 116 -9.32 -2.05 9.97
C ALA A 116 -10.23 -1.88 8.74
N PRO A 117 -11.49 -1.44 8.91
CA PRO A 117 -12.19 -0.82 7.80
C PRO A 117 -11.45 0.41 7.30
N TYR A 118 -11.43 0.56 5.99
CA TYR A 118 -10.81 1.69 5.34
C TYR A 118 -11.58 2.17 4.14
N TYR A 119 -11.33 3.43 3.83
CA TYR A 119 -11.73 4.10 2.61
C TYR A 119 -10.49 4.69 1.96
N ARG A 120 -10.35 4.55 0.65
CA ARG A 120 -9.23 5.07 -0.13
C ARG A 120 -9.75 5.79 -1.37
N TYR A 121 -9.37 7.04 -1.52
CA TYR A 121 -9.50 7.77 -2.78
C TYR A 121 -8.19 7.68 -3.55
N THR A 122 -8.23 7.25 -4.81
CA THR A 122 -7.06 7.13 -5.68
C THR A 122 -7.28 7.96 -6.93
N ASN A 123 -6.31 8.79 -7.27
CA ASN A 123 -6.24 9.51 -8.53
C ASN A 123 -5.07 8.95 -9.36
N VAL A 124 -5.36 8.52 -10.57
CA VAL A 124 -4.39 8.05 -11.54
C VAL A 124 -4.37 9.02 -12.71
N ASN A 125 -3.19 9.53 -13.05
CA ASN A 125 -2.98 10.33 -14.25
C ASN A 125 -2.05 9.59 -15.19
N VAL A 126 -2.49 9.43 -16.43
CA VAL A 126 -1.72 8.84 -17.53
C VAL A 126 -1.50 9.93 -18.58
N SER A 127 -0.27 10.04 -19.05
CA SER A 127 0.16 11.03 -20.03
C SER A 127 1.15 10.41 -21.02
N ASN A 128 1.35 11.07 -22.16
CA ASN A 128 2.26 10.63 -23.23
C ASN A 128 1.85 9.26 -23.83
N ILE A 129 0.56 9.07 -24.09
CA ILE A 129 0.11 7.98 -24.96
C ILE A 129 0.09 8.52 -26.38
N THR A 130 0.98 8.05 -27.25
CA THR A 130 1.04 8.49 -28.65
C THR A 130 0.14 7.59 -29.50
N VAL A 131 -0.99 8.11 -29.98
CA VAL A 131 -1.85 7.40 -30.94
C VAL A 131 -1.60 7.97 -32.33
N ASN A 132 -1.22 7.12 -33.29
CA ASN A 132 -1.13 7.52 -34.68
C ASN A 132 -2.55 7.55 -35.26
N ILE A 133 -3.06 8.74 -35.59
CA ILE A 133 -4.33 8.89 -36.30
C ILE A 133 -4.02 9.14 -37.77
N GLU A 134 -4.70 8.43 -38.64
CA GLU A 134 -4.62 8.62 -40.09
C GLU A 134 -5.48 9.84 -40.48
N ASP A 135 -4.84 10.89 -40.98
CA ASP A 135 -5.53 12.10 -41.46
C ASP A 135 -6.24 11.81 -42.81
N GLN A 136 -7.12 12.71 -43.25
CA GLN A 136 -7.83 12.65 -44.54
C GLN A 136 -6.90 12.51 -45.76
N ASN A 137 -5.59 12.73 -45.58
CA ASN A 137 -4.54 12.62 -46.59
C ASN A 137 -3.64 11.36 -46.41
N ASN A 138 -4.05 10.34 -45.65
CA ASN A 138 -3.25 9.13 -45.34
C ASN A 138 -1.89 9.44 -44.66
N GLN A 139 -1.79 10.54 -43.91
CA GLN A 139 -0.61 10.85 -43.11
C GLN A 139 -0.84 10.46 -41.65
N ASN A 140 0.15 9.79 -41.05
CA ASN A 140 0.15 9.43 -39.64
C ASN A 140 0.52 10.64 -38.79
N ILE A 141 -0.43 11.17 -38.03
CA ILE A 141 -0.20 12.26 -37.07
C ILE A 141 -0.13 11.67 -35.65
N PRO A 142 0.99 11.82 -34.92
CA PRO A 142 1.08 11.39 -33.54
C PRO A 142 0.26 12.31 -32.64
N VAL A 143 -0.78 11.77 -32.00
CA VAL A 143 -1.63 12.52 -31.05
C VAL A 143 -1.31 12.07 -29.63
N ASN A 144 -0.93 13.02 -28.78
CA ASN A 144 -0.71 12.80 -27.36
C ASN A 144 -2.05 12.75 -26.61
N VAL A 145 -2.44 11.55 -26.17
CA VAL A 145 -3.61 11.33 -25.32
C VAL A 145 -3.20 11.37 -23.86
N GLN A 146 -3.99 12.10 -23.06
CA GLN A 146 -3.88 12.16 -21.62
C GLN A 146 -5.19 11.62 -21.02
N GLY A 147 -5.09 10.93 -19.89
CA GLY A 147 -6.23 10.35 -19.20
C GLY A 147 -6.12 10.59 -17.71
N LYS A 148 -7.25 10.87 -17.07
CA LYS A 148 -7.37 10.99 -15.62
C LYS A 148 -8.47 10.05 -15.15
N MET A 149 -8.18 9.28 -14.12
CA MET A 149 -9.14 8.36 -13.51
C MET A 149 -9.14 8.56 -12.01
N ASN A 150 -10.33 8.61 -11.43
CA ASN A 150 -10.53 8.65 -10.00
C ASN A 150 -11.15 7.32 -9.56
N ALA A 151 -10.73 6.81 -8.42
CA ALA A 151 -11.24 5.56 -7.87
C ALA A 151 -11.55 5.74 -6.39
N HIS A 152 -12.71 5.22 -6.00
CA HIS A 152 -13.14 5.14 -4.62
C HIS A 152 -13.09 3.67 -4.21
N SER A 153 -12.21 3.35 -3.27
CA SER A 153 -12.08 1.99 -2.73
C SER A 153 -12.53 1.97 -1.28
N ALA A 154 -13.20 0.90 -0.88
CA ALA A 154 -13.51 0.64 0.51
C ALA A 154 -13.26 -0.85 0.80
N GLY A 155 -12.87 -1.16 2.03
CA GLY A 155 -12.60 -2.54 2.37
C GLY A 155 -12.27 -2.76 3.84
N LEU A 156 -11.87 -3.98 4.14
CA LEU A 156 -11.39 -4.41 5.44
C LEU A 156 -9.95 -4.89 5.31
N MET A 157 -9.11 -4.51 6.25
CA MET A 157 -7.73 -4.99 6.40
C MET A 157 -7.60 -5.73 7.72
N ILE A 158 -6.78 -6.76 7.75
CA ILE A 158 -6.34 -7.41 8.99
C ILE A 158 -4.84 -7.24 9.05
N GLY A 159 -4.34 -6.82 10.21
CA GLY A 159 -2.92 -6.62 10.40
C GLY A 159 -2.49 -6.84 11.83
N THR A 160 -1.21 -6.62 12.07
CA THR A 160 -0.62 -6.68 13.38
C THR A 160 0.50 -5.64 13.47
N GLN A 161 0.52 -4.95 14.60
CA GLN A 161 1.44 -3.85 14.86
C GLN A 161 2.30 -4.12 16.08
N TRP A 162 3.61 -3.97 15.93
CA TRP A 162 4.59 -4.12 17.00
C TRP A 162 5.37 -2.83 17.21
N PHE A 163 5.58 -2.48 18.47
CA PHE A 163 6.56 -1.47 18.85
C PHE A 163 7.88 -2.16 19.21
N LEU A 164 8.98 -1.68 18.64
CA LEU A 164 10.32 -2.20 18.81
C LEU A 164 11.20 -1.22 19.60
N GLY A 165 12.20 -1.78 20.31
CA GLY A 165 13.14 -1.03 21.14
C GLY A 165 12.64 -0.72 22.55
N LYS A 166 13.57 -0.48 23.49
CA LYS A 166 13.27 -0.23 24.92
C LYS A 166 12.33 0.97 25.14
N LYS A 167 12.40 1.96 24.26
CA LYS A 167 11.58 3.18 24.28
C LYS A 167 10.34 3.13 23.37
N LYS A 168 10.09 2.00 22.69
CA LYS A 168 8.99 1.85 21.72
C LYS A 168 9.06 2.92 20.61
N ASP A 169 10.27 3.24 20.15
CA ASP A 169 10.52 4.30 19.16
C ASP A 169 10.26 3.87 17.73
N TRP A 170 10.33 2.58 17.47
CA TRP A 170 10.15 1.99 16.15
C TRP A 170 8.83 1.25 16.09
N VAL A 171 8.14 1.35 14.97
CA VAL A 171 6.92 0.59 14.72
C VAL A 171 7.11 -0.28 13.50
N LEU A 172 6.69 -1.54 13.61
CA LEU A 172 6.54 -2.46 12.50
C LEU A 172 5.06 -2.76 12.37
N ASP A 173 4.48 -2.44 11.23
CA ASP A 173 3.07 -2.66 10.92
C ASP A 173 3.01 -3.56 9.69
N TRP A 174 2.41 -4.75 9.86
CA TRP A 174 2.19 -5.71 8.78
C TRP A 174 0.70 -5.97 8.64
N TRP A 175 0.20 -5.88 7.42
CA TRP A 175 -1.21 -6.07 7.13
C TRP A 175 -1.42 -6.76 5.79
N ILE A 176 -2.60 -7.34 5.66
CA ILE A 176 -3.14 -7.93 4.45
C ILE A 176 -4.49 -7.29 4.17
N ILE A 177 -4.80 -7.07 2.89
CA ILE A 177 -6.13 -6.65 2.46
C ILE A 177 -7.04 -7.87 2.49
N GLY A 178 -8.19 -7.73 3.14
CA GLY A 178 -9.27 -8.70 3.10
C GLY A 178 -10.28 -8.35 2.00
N ALA A 179 -11.57 -8.28 2.36
CA ALA A 179 -12.62 -7.87 1.45
C ALA A 179 -12.40 -6.44 0.95
N HIS A 180 -12.46 -6.24 -0.37
CA HIS A 180 -12.21 -4.96 -1.03
C HIS A 180 -13.25 -4.74 -2.11
N THR A 181 -13.82 -3.53 -2.17
CA THR A 181 -14.59 -3.05 -3.31
C THR A 181 -13.92 -1.79 -3.86
N MET A 182 -13.98 -1.63 -5.17
CA MET A 182 -13.45 -0.47 -5.89
C MET A 182 -14.47 -0.02 -6.91
N GLU A 183 -14.80 1.26 -6.86
CA GLU A 183 -15.62 1.95 -7.84
C GLU A 183 -14.73 2.91 -8.63
N LEU A 184 -14.80 2.81 -9.96
CA LEU A 184 -14.05 3.63 -10.89
C LEU A 184 -14.95 4.75 -11.41
N LEU A 185 -14.46 5.98 -11.33
CA LEU A 185 -15.03 7.15 -11.96
C LEU A 185 -14.02 7.61 -13.03
N GLU A 186 -14.34 7.30 -14.28
CA GLU A 186 -13.55 7.75 -15.42
C GLU A 186 -13.89 9.20 -15.75
N GLU A 187 -12.86 10.03 -15.86
CA GLU A 187 -12.99 11.40 -16.35
C GLU A 187 -12.02 11.53 -17.53
N ILE A 188 -12.45 11.07 -18.71
CA ILE A 188 -11.64 11.13 -19.93
C ILE A 188 -11.56 12.58 -20.41
N TYR A 189 -10.45 13.25 -20.07
CA TYR A 189 -10.10 14.53 -20.67
C TYR A 189 -9.34 14.30 -21.98
N LYS A 190 -10.03 14.36 -23.13
CA LYS A 190 -9.37 14.46 -24.45
C LYS A 190 -8.80 15.87 -24.63
N GLY A 191 -7.61 16.11 -24.10
CA GLY A 191 -6.82 17.29 -24.46
C GLY A 191 -6.16 17.06 -25.82
N LEU A 192 -6.77 17.54 -26.90
CA LEU A 192 -6.21 17.50 -28.25
C LEU A 192 -5.06 18.52 -28.32
N LEU A 193 -3.84 18.13 -27.94
CA LEU A 193 -2.64 18.93 -28.19
C LEU A 193 -2.05 18.47 -29.53
N ILE A 194 -2.44 19.15 -30.60
CA ILE A 194 -1.73 19.12 -31.86
C ILE A 194 -0.47 19.96 -31.65
N GLU A 195 0.67 19.33 -31.41
CA GLU A 195 1.95 20.00 -31.62
C GLU A 195 2.06 20.27 -33.12
N ARG A 196 1.98 21.56 -33.49
CA ARG A 196 2.29 22.05 -34.84
C ARG A 196 3.79 22.22 -35.00
#